data_AF-A0AAU1D7B0-F1
#
_entry.id   AF-A0AAU1D7B0-F1
#
_cell.length_a   1.000
_cell.length_b   1.000
_cell.length_c   1.000
_cell.angle_alpha   90.00
_cell.angle_beta   90.00
_cell.angle_gamma   90.00
#
_symmetry.space_group_name_H-M   'P 1'
#
loop_
_entity.id
_entity.type
_entity.pdbx_description
1 polymer ?
#
loop_
_entity_poly.entity_id
_entity_poly.type
_entity_poly.pdbx_seq_one_letter_code
_entity_poly.pdbx_strand_id
1 'polypeptide(L)' 'MARNGFPDDLVQMQSDWLRTYEELARRSPAAGTTALRRRLILLSCRLAGHRFWTEAGRSPTARVKLRHHARARGKTEVA' A
#
# COMPACT_ATOMS: atom_id res chain seq x y z
N MET A 1 -17.15 -12.83 10.36
CA MET A 1 -17.68 -12.93 8.98
C MET A 1 -16.81 -12.10 8.06
N ALA A 2 -16.01 -12.74 7.21
CA ALA A 2 -15.18 -12.06 6.24
C ALA A 2 -16.07 -11.35 5.21
N ARG A 3 -16.06 -10.01 5.19
CA ARG A 3 -16.66 -9.25 4.08
C ARG A 3 -15.77 -9.41 2.86
N ASN A 4 -15.84 -10.56 2.18
CA ASN A 4 -15.44 -10.86 0.80
C ASN A 4 -14.31 -10.02 0.14
N GLY A 5 -13.28 -9.63 0.89
CA GLY A 5 -12.37 -8.54 0.52
C GLY A 5 -11.11 -8.51 1.38
N PHE A 6 -10.18 -7.63 1.00
CA PHE A 6 -8.87 -7.49 1.67
C PHE A 6 -9.03 -7.05 3.13
N PRO A 7 -8.16 -7.52 4.05
CA PRO A 7 -8.11 -7.02 5.42
C PRO A 7 -7.93 -5.50 5.45
N ASP A 8 -8.58 -4.83 6.40
CA ASP A 8 -8.54 -3.36 6.51
C ASP A 8 -7.11 -2.84 6.70
N ASP A 9 -6.33 -3.48 7.57
CA ASP A 9 -4.90 -3.20 7.77
C ASP A 9 -4.10 -3.30 6.47
N LEU A 10 -4.37 -4.32 5.65
CA LEU A 10 -3.69 -4.52 4.37
C LEU A 10 -4.04 -3.40 3.37
N VAL A 11 -5.30 -2.97 3.35
CA VAL A 11 -5.75 -1.84 2.53
C VAL A 11 -5.13 -0.54 3.02
N GLN A 12 -5.10 -0.30 4.33
CA GLN A 12 -4.48 0.87 4.95
C GLN A 12 -2.98 0.94 4.65
N MET A 13 -2.27 -0.19 4.74
CA MET A 13 -0.85 -0.30 4.44
C MET A 13 -0.57 -0.02 2.96
N GLN A 14 -1.43 -0.49 2.06
CA GLN A 14 -1.33 -0.18 0.63
C GLN A 14 -1.60 1.30 0.34
N SER A 15 -2.54 1.93 1.04
CA SER A 15 -2.82 3.37 0.95
C SER A 15 -1.64 4.21 1.45
N ASP A 16 -1.03 3.85 2.59
CA ASP A 16 0.17 4.53 3.11
C ASP A 16 1.35 4.42 2.13
N TRP A 17 1.49 3.27 1.48
CA TRP A 17 2.49 3.05 0.43
C TRP A 17 2.25 3.97 -0.77
N LEU A 18 1.01 4.09 -1.24
CA LEU A 18 0.65 4.97 -2.36
C LEU A 18 0.90 6.44 -2.00
N ARG A 19 0.49 6.88 -0.80
CA ARG A 19 0.73 8.25 -0.33
C ARG A 19 2.22 8.56 -0.23
N THR A 20 3.01 7.65 0.35
CA THR A 20 4.48 7.80 0.45
C THR A 20 5.12 7.87 -0.94
N TYR A 21 4.65 7.05 -1.88
CA TYR A 21 5.13 7.08 -3.26
C TYR A 21 4.78 8.39 -3.96
N GLU A 22 3.57 8.91 -3.79
CA GLU A 22 3.18 10.21 -4.34
C GLU A 22 3.95 11.37 -3.73
N GLU A 23 4.16 11.38 -2.42
CA GLU A 23 5.01 12.37 -1.75
C GLU A 23 6.45 12.31 -2.26
N LEU A 24 6.97 11.11 -2.54
CA LEU A 24 8.28 10.91 -3.14
C LEU A 24 8.32 11.39 -4.60
N ALA A 25 7.27 11.14 -5.38
CA ALA A 25 7.16 11.58 -6.77
C ALA A 25 7.00 13.11 -6.89
N ARG A 26 6.37 13.76 -5.90
CA ARG A 26 6.23 15.22 -5.82
C ARG A 26 7.52 15.92 -5.35
N ARG A 27 8.41 15.23 -4.63
CA ARG A 27 9.66 15.82 -4.14
C ARG A 27 10.77 15.78 -5.18
N SER A 28 11.47 16.90 -5.34
CA SER A 28 12.68 16.97 -6.13
C SER A 28 13.78 16.07 -5.54
N PRO A 29 14.58 15.35 -6.34
CA PRO A 29 15.65 14.46 -5.87
C PRO A 29 16.65 15.12 -4.92
N ALA A 30 16.84 16.43 -5.04
CA ALA A 30 17.75 17.23 -4.22
C ALA A 30 17.22 17.52 -2.80
N ALA A 31 15.92 17.34 -2.53
CA ALA A 31 15.27 17.75 -1.28
C ALA A 31 15.34 16.71 -0.14
N GLY A 32 16.26 15.74 -0.20
CA GLY A 32 16.44 14.74 0.85
C GLY A 32 15.24 13.80 1.02
N THR A 33 15.11 12.80 0.14
CA THR A 33 14.01 11.82 0.17
C THR A 33 14.34 10.53 0.94
N THR A 34 15.46 10.48 1.67
CA THR A 34 15.94 9.28 2.38
C THR A 34 14.93 8.72 3.37
N ALA A 35 14.23 9.59 4.13
CA ALA A 35 13.20 9.15 5.07
C ALA A 35 12.00 8.50 4.35
N LEU A 36 11.55 9.08 3.23
CA LEU A 36 10.47 8.55 2.41
C LEU A 36 10.86 7.23 1.75
N ARG A 37 12.09 7.12 1.24
CA ARG A 37 12.62 5.87 0.67
C ARG A 37 12.68 4.75 1.71
N ARG A 38 13.19 5.04 2.91
CA ARG A 38 13.21 4.07 4.03
C ARG A 38 11.79 3.63 4.40
N ARG A 39 10.84 4.58 4.50
CA ARG A 39 9.43 4.26 4.76
C ARG A 39 8.85 3.35 3.68
N LEU A 40 9.11 3.65 2.40
CA LEU A 40 8.64 2.85 1.27
C LEU A 40 9.17 1.40 1.31
N ILE A 41 10.46 1.23 1.64
CA ILE A 41 11.08 -0.10 1.79
C ILE A 41 10.43 -0.88 2.94
N LEU A 42 10.26 -0.25 4.11
CA LEU A 42 9.64 -0.89 5.27
C LEU A 42 8.19 -1.32 4.97
N LEU A 43 7.41 -0.46 4.32
CA LEU A 43 6.05 -0.77 3.89
C LEU A 43 6.05 -1.93 2.88
N SER A 44 6.99 -1.94 1.93
CA SER A 44 7.12 -3.04 0.97
C SER A 44 7.44 -4.38 1.65
N CYS A 45 8.33 -4.38 2.65
CA CYS A 45 8.64 -5.57 3.44
C CYS A 45 7.43 -6.06 4.24
N ARG A 46 6.72 -5.17 4.94
CA ARG A 46 5.50 -5.53 5.68
C ARG A 46 4.41 -6.06 4.76
N LEU A 47 4.20 -5.41 3.62
CA LEU A 47 3.24 -5.85 2.62
C LEU A 47 3.59 -7.24 2.09
N ALA A 48 4.88 -7.52 1.81
CA ALA A 48 5.32 -8.83 1.33
C ALA A 48 5.23 -9.94 2.39
N GLY A 49 5.39 -9.60 3.67
CA GLY A 49 5.30 -10.51 4.81
C GLY A 49 3.91 -10.63 5.42
N HIS A 50 2.91 -9.92 4.90
CA HIS A 50 1.58 -9.89 5.50
C HIS A 50 0.90 -11.27 5.44
N ARG A 51 0.33 -11.70 6.57
CA ARG A 51 -0.29 -13.03 6.76
C ARG A 51 -1.34 -13.39 5.70
N PHE A 52 -2.07 -12.39 5.20
CA PHE A 52 -2.98 -12.54 4.06
C PHE A 52 -2.33 -13.20 2.84
N TRP A 53 -1.08 -12.89 2.50
CA TRP A 53 -0.42 -13.50 1.33
C TRP A 53 0.03 -14.93 1.57
N THR A 54 0.24 -15.28 2.83
CA THR A 54 0.54 -16.65 3.26
C THR A 54 -0.73 -17.51 3.20
N GLU A 55 -1.87 -16.94 3.58
CA GLU A 55 -3.16 -17.66 3.63
C GLU A 55 -3.92 -17.67 2.29
N ALA A 56 -3.91 -16.56 1.54
CA ALA A 56 -4.61 -16.43 0.25
C ALA A 56 -3.77 -16.88 -0.96
N GLY A 57 -2.50 -17.27 -0.74
CA GLY A 57 -1.52 -17.51 -1.79
C GLY A 57 -0.98 -16.21 -2.41
N ARG A 58 0.29 -16.23 -2.83
CA ARG A 58 0.94 -15.08 -3.47
C ARG A 58 0.46 -14.91 -4.92
N SER A 59 -0.78 -14.42 -5.11
CA SER A 59 -1.32 -14.13 -6.43
C SER A 59 -0.95 -12.71 -6.90
N PRO A 60 -0.31 -12.54 -8.08
CA PRO A 60 -0.05 -11.22 -8.68
C PRO A 60 -1.34 -10.43 -8.89
N THR A 61 -2.41 -11.11 -9.31
CA THR A 61 -3.73 -10.52 -9.55
C THR A 61 -4.35 -9.96 -8.27
N ALA A 62 -4.14 -10.63 -7.13
CA ALA A 62 -4.59 -10.14 -5.84
C ALA A 62 -3.85 -8.86 -5.40
N ARG A 63 -2.55 -8.70 -5.73
CA ARG A 63 -1.83 -7.44 -5.50
C ARG A 63 -2.40 -6.29 -6.33
N VAL A 64 -2.76 -6.54 -7.59
CA VAL A 64 -3.38 -5.53 -8.46
C VAL A 64 -4.74 -5.11 -7.91
N LYS A 65 -5.57 -6.08 -7.52
CA LYS A 65 -6.88 -5.82 -6.88
C LYS A 65 -6.74 -5.02 -5.59
N LEU A 66 -5.73 -5.31 -4.76
CA LEU A 66 -5.45 -4.55 -3.54
C LEU A 66 -5.12 -3.08 -3.84
N ARG A 67 -4.26 -2.81 -4.83
CA ARG A 67 -3.92 -1.44 -5.25
C ARG A 67 -5.15 -0.68 -5.75
N HIS A 68 -6.04 -1.34 -6.49
CA HIS A 68 -7.29 -0.74 -6.94
C HIS A 68 -8.21 -0.40 -5.76
N HIS A 69 -8.36 -1.33 -4.80
CA HIS A 69 -9.19 -1.13 -3.62
C HIS A 69 -8.66 -0.01 -2.71
N ALA A 70 -7.34 0.08 -2.51
CA ALA A 70 -6.71 1.16 -1.76
C ALA A 70 -6.90 2.52 -2.42
N ARG A 71 -6.76 2.60 -3.76
CA ARG A 71 -7.05 3.82 -4.52
C ARG A 71 -8.51 4.24 -4.44
N ALA A 72 -9.44 3.29 -4.52
CA ALA A 72 -10.87 3.58 -4.38
C ALA A 72 -11.19 4.14 -2.99
N ARG A 73 -10.63 3.57 -1.92
CA ARG A 73 -10.78 4.10 -0.55
C ARG A 73 -10.16 5.48 -0.35
N GLY A 74 -8.96 5.70 -0.87
CA GLY A 74 -8.30 7.01 -0.77
C GLY A 74 -9.06 8.12 -1.49
N LYS A 75 -9.87 7.78 -2.52
CA LYS A 75 -10.75 8.74 -3.20
C LYS A 75 -12.00 9.08 -2.41
N THR A 76 -12.51 8.17 -1.57
CA THR A 76 -13.70 8.42 -0.75
C THR A 76 -13.42 9.25 0.49
N GLU A 77 -12.16 9.36 0.94
CA GLU A 77 -11.77 10.19 2.09
C GLU A 77 -11.52 11.68 1.70
N VAL A 78 -11.49 12.01 0.40
CA VAL A 78 -11.26 13.37 -0.12
C VAL A 78 -12.52 14.02 -0.73
N ALA A 79 -13.71 13.61 -0.29
CA ALA A 79 -14.98 14.18 -0.73
C ALA A 79 -15.73 14.88 0.41
#